data_AF-A0A3P7Y1I7-F1
#
_entry.id   AF-A0A3P7Y1I7-F1
#
_cell.length_a   1.000
_cell.length_b   1.000
_cell.length_c   1.000
_cell.angle_alpha   90.00
_cell.angle_beta   90.00
_cell.angle_gamma   90.00
#
_symmetry.space_group_name_H-M   'P 1'
#
loop_
_entity.id
_entity.type
_entity.pdbx_description
1 polymer ?
#
loop_
_entity_poly.entity_id
_entity_poly.type
_entity_poly.pdbx_seq_one_letter_code
_entity_poly.pdbx_strand_id
1 'polypeptide(L)'
;MVSRLSEEDVDDDEDEGDDNDGGSAGFTDALNSMRQAVAKGLPGYGNVPRSQSMFALSCYYELVQAAIVNTEVCKPVNFLNGGKSMNYWAMITTRNPLTDAEIIRRAVDSWRIPVINYGLRADAVYRDKRLEAFANVSCKLHFFKHLYWLLDNYR
;
A
#
# COMPACT_ATOMS: atom_id res chain seq x y z
N MET A 1 -3.08 25.01 -6.05
CA MET A 1 -3.16 26.18 -5.16
C MET A 1 -2.28 25.88 -3.97
N VAL A 2 -1.24 26.69 -3.74
CA VAL A 2 -0.22 26.47 -2.71
C VAL A 2 -0.67 27.24 -1.48
N SER A 3 -0.86 26.57 -0.34
CA SER A 3 -1.09 27.24 0.93
C SER A 3 0.08 26.96 1.88
N ARG A 4 0.76 28.05 2.25
CA ARG A 4 1.67 28.16 3.39
C ARG A 4 0.85 28.15 4.67
N LEU A 5 1.35 27.50 5.71
CA LEU A 5 0.80 27.60 7.07
C LEU A 5 1.49 28.77 7.78
N SER A 6 0.71 29.79 8.13
CA SER A 6 1.03 30.79 9.15
C SER A 6 0.34 30.39 10.45
N GLU A 7 1.05 30.60 11.56
CA GLU A 7 0.58 30.44 12.95
C GLU A 7 -0.58 31.39 13.23
N GLU A 8 -1.69 30.86 13.73
CA GLU A 8 -2.69 31.58 14.52
C GLU A 8 -3.46 30.57 15.38
N ASP A 9 -3.60 30.94 16.66
CA ASP A 9 -4.16 30.20 17.78
C ASP A 9 -5.65 29.84 17.57
N VAL A 10 -6.05 28.61 17.90
CA VAL A 10 -7.47 28.25 18.10
C VAL A 10 -7.60 27.19 19.20
N ASP A 11 -8.61 27.43 20.03
CA ASP A 11 -8.98 26.88 21.33
C ASP A 11 -9.09 25.34 21.45
N ASP A 12 -8.81 24.87 22.66
CA ASP A 12 -9.07 23.51 23.16
C ASP A 12 -10.58 23.26 23.27
N ASP A 13 -11.18 22.67 22.23
CA ASP A 13 -12.46 21.97 22.32
C ASP A 13 -12.19 20.46 22.34
N GLU A 14 -12.49 19.83 23.48
CA GLU A 14 -12.53 18.38 23.65
C GLU A 14 -13.62 17.78 22.75
N ASP A 15 -13.23 17.33 21.56
CA ASP A 15 -14.12 16.57 20.67
C ASP A 15 -14.05 15.08 21.07
N GLU A 16 -15.07 14.60 21.78
CA GLU A 16 -15.39 13.18 21.90
C GLU A 16 -15.85 12.66 20.52
N GLY A 17 -14.89 12.49 19.62
CA GLY A 17 -15.07 11.88 18.32
C GLY A 17 -15.10 10.35 18.43
N ASP A 18 -16.28 9.77 18.23
CA ASP A 18 -16.48 8.35 17.96
C ASP A 18 -15.79 8.00 16.62
N ASP A 19 -14.48 7.71 16.68
CA ASP A 19 -13.60 7.37 15.56
C ASP A 19 -13.89 5.96 15.00
N ASN A 20 -15.11 5.74 14.55
CA ASN A 20 -15.48 4.52 13.82
C ASN A 20 -15.25 4.65 12.29
N ASP A 21 -14.43 5.63 11.88
CA ASP A 21 -13.97 5.85 10.48
C ASP A 21 -12.46 5.53 10.28
N GLY A 22 -11.76 5.11 11.34
CA GLY A 22 -10.28 5.01 11.37
C GLY A 22 -9.63 3.92 10.52
N GLY A 23 -10.36 2.89 10.09
CA GLY A 23 -9.77 1.73 9.41
C GLY A 23 -9.27 1.99 7.98
N SER A 24 -10.09 2.68 7.16
CA SER A 24 -9.79 2.90 5.73
C SER A 24 -8.86 4.09 5.49
N ALA A 25 -8.99 5.15 6.29
CA ALA A 25 -8.05 6.28 6.31
C ALA A 25 -6.67 5.83 6.78
N GLY A 26 -6.59 5.12 7.92
CA GLY A 26 -5.34 4.61 8.47
C GLY A 26 -4.58 3.67 7.53
N PHE A 27 -5.29 2.82 6.77
CA PHE A 27 -4.65 1.95 5.78
C PHE A 27 -4.06 2.74 4.60
N THR A 28 -4.81 3.72 4.07
CA THR A 28 -4.34 4.56 2.95
C THR A 28 -3.12 5.40 3.35
N ASP A 29 -3.14 5.95 4.56
CA ASP A 29 -2.04 6.75 5.10
C ASP A 29 -0.78 5.93 5.35
N ALA A 30 -0.92 4.69 5.82
CA ALA A 30 0.19 3.77 5.96
C ALA A 30 0.85 3.47 4.60
N LEU A 31 0.05 3.22 3.56
CA LEU A 31 0.58 3.01 2.19
C LEU A 31 1.26 4.26 1.64
N ASN A 32 0.65 5.44 1.83
CA ASN A 32 1.23 6.71 1.39
C ASN A 32 2.55 7.05 2.10
N SER A 33 2.64 6.74 3.39
CA SER A 33 3.89 6.87 4.17
C SER A 33 5.00 5.98 3.60
N MET A 34 4.70 4.72 3.31
CA MET A 34 5.64 3.80 2.64
C MET A 34 6.07 4.34 1.27
N ARG A 35 5.11 4.78 0.45
CA ARG A 35 5.38 5.34 -0.89
C ARG A 35 6.28 6.58 -0.82
N GLN A 36 6.05 7.45 0.15
CA GLN A 36 6.87 8.64 0.36
C GLN A 36 8.30 8.27 0.77
N ALA A 37 8.46 7.29 1.66
CA ALA A 37 9.77 6.81 2.09
C ALA A 37 10.55 6.19 0.92
N VAL A 38 9.89 5.36 0.09
CA VAL A 38 10.46 4.81 -1.14
C VAL A 38 10.86 5.92 -2.12
N ALA A 39 10.01 6.92 -2.32
CA ALA A 39 10.30 8.02 -3.24
C ALA A 39 11.55 8.82 -2.84
N LYS A 40 11.73 9.04 -1.53
CA LYS A 40 12.90 9.71 -0.95
C LYS A 40 14.14 8.80 -0.87
N GLY A 41 13.99 7.49 -1.09
CA GLY A 41 15.05 6.51 -0.93
C GLY A 41 15.56 6.46 0.51
N LEU A 42 14.63 6.46 1.48
CA LEU A 42 14.97 6.35 2.89
C LEU A 42 15.54 4.95 3.22
N PRO A 43 16.46 4.85 4.19
CA PRO A 43 16.98 3.56 4.64
C PRO A 43 15.85 2.66 5.17
N GLY A 44 16.03 1.34 5.01
CA GLY A 44 15.04 0.34 5.41
C GLY A 44 14.05 -0.07 4.33
N TYR A 45 14.02 0.58 3.16
CA TYR A 45 13.12 0.23 2.05
C TYR A 45 13.84 -0.52 0.92
N GLY A 46 14.97 -1.17 1.24
CA GLY A 46 15.89 -1.76 0.27
C GLY A 46 16.68 -0.71 -0.52
N ASN A 47 17.57 -1.15 -1.40
CA ASN A 47 18.27 -0.27 -2.36
C ASN A 47 17.35 0.06 -3.53
N VAL A 48 16.32 0.87 -3.28
CA VAL A 48 15.35 1.28 -4.30
C VAL A 48 15.74 2.65 -4.86
N PRO A 49 15.80 2.81 -6.19
CA PRO A 49 16.05 4.11 -6.81
C PRO A 49 15.02 5.15 -6.37
N ARG A 50 15.49 6.37 -6.08
CA ARG A 50 14.62 7.51 -5.74
C ARG A 50 13.64 7.80 -6.88
N SER A 51 12.51 8.41 -6.53
CA SER A 51 11.47 8.76 -7.47
C SER A 51 11.04 10.22 -7.33
N GLN A 52 11.00 10.93 -8.46
CA GLN A 52 10.39 12.26 -8.55
C GLN A 52 8.89 12.23 -8.87
N SER A 53 8.31 11.06 -9.18
CA SER A 53 6.94 10.92 -9.69
C SER A 53 6.17 9.82 -8.94
N MET A 54 6.17 9.90 -7.60
CA MET A 54 5.34 9.02 -6.77
C MET A 54 4.07 9.76 -6.37
N PHE A 55 2.92 9.27 -6.81
CA PHE A 55 1.63 9.88 -6.52
C PHE A 55 1.06 9.35 -5.20
N ALA A 56 0.36 10.18 -4.44
CA ALA A 56 -0.42 9.72 -3.30
C ALA A 56 -1.59 8.85 -3.79
N LEU A 57 -1.91 7.82 -3.03
CA LEU A 57 -3.12 7.01 -3.18
C LEU A 57 -4.28 7.72 -2.48
N SER A 58 -5.47 7.56 -3.03
CA SER A 58 -6.73 7.91 -2.39
C SER A 58 -7.53 6.63 -2.11
N CYS A 59 -8.27 6.61 -1.01
CA CYS A 59 -9.22 5.53 -0.75
C CYS A 59 -10.30 5.53 -1.84
N TYR A 60 -10.61 4.36 -2.40
CA TYR A 60 -11.62 4.21 -3.44
C TYR A 60 -12.57 3.07 -3.05
N TYR A 61 -13.83 3.42 -2.81
CA TYR A 61 -14.82 2.55 -2.18
C TYR A 61 -14.99 1.20 -2.89
N GLU A 62 -14.95 1.16 -4.21
CA GLU A 62 -15.10 -0.09 -4.98
C GLU A 62 -13.95 -1.09 -4.73
N LEU A 63 -12.74 -0.61 -4.44
CA LEU A 63 -11.62 -1.47 -4.08
C LEU A 63 -11.75 -1.99 -2.65
N VAL A 64 -12.30 -1.19 -1.74
CA VAL A 64 -12.60 -1.60 -0.36
C VAL A 64 -13.62 -2.74 -0.38
N GLN A 65 -14.72 -2.59 -1.12
CA GLN A 65 -15.73 -3.64 -1.25
C GLN A 65 -15.16 -4.93 -1.85
N ALA A 66 -14.32 -4.82 -2.89
CA ALA A 66 -13.66 -5.98 -3.48
C ALA A 66 -12.73 -6.71 -2.48
N ALA A 67 -12.05 -5.97 -1.60
CA ALA A 67 -11.19 -6.52 -0.56
C ALA A 67 -11.99 -7.20 0.56
N ILE A 68 -13.13 -6.63 0.98
CA ILE A 68 -14.04 -7.24 1.96
C ILE A 68 -14.52 -8.60 1.45
N VAL A 69 -15.08 -8.64 0.24
CA VAL A 69 -15.59 -9.89 -0.35
C VAL A 69 -14.49 -10.94 -0.48
N ASN A 70 -13.28 -10.55 -0.88
CA ASN A 70 -12.13 -11.46 -0.96
C ASN A 70 -11.73 -12.05 0.40
N THR A 71 -11.86 -11.25 1.47
CA THR A 71 -11.52 -11.68 2.83
C THR A 71 -12.57 -12.65 3.37
N GLU A 72 -13.85 -12.38 3.16
CA GLU A 72 -14.95 -13.25 3.61
C GLU A 72 -14.92 -14.64 2.99
N VAL A 73 -14.57 -14.75 1.71
CA VAL A 73 -14.51 -16.05 1.01
C VAL A 73 -13.23 -16.84 1.34
N CYS A 74 -12.28 -16.24 2.08
CA CYS A 74 -10.97 -16.84 2.43
C CYS A 74 -10.26 -17.50 1.23
N LYS A 75 -10.51 -17.00 0.03
CA LYS A 75 -9.95 -17.51 -1.23
C LYS A 75 -9.50 -16.31 -2.05
N PRO A 76 -8.35 -16.41 -2.74
CA PRO A 76 -7.93 -15.39 -3.69
C PRO A 76 -8.83 -15.48 -4.93
N VAL A 77 -10.02 -14.89 -4.85
CA VAL A 77 -10.95 -14.83 -5.96
C VAL A 77 -10.74 -13.49 -6.66
N ASN A 78 -10.17 -13.55 -7.87
CA ASN A 78 -9.94 -12.36 -8.69
C ASN A 78 -11.29 -11.78 -9.18
N PHE A 79 -11.98 -11.05 -8.32
CA PHE A 79 -13.13 -10.20 -8.66
C PHE A 79 -12.70 -8.88 -9.33
N LEU A 80 -11.39 -8.65 -9.48
CA LEU A 80 -10.82 -7.43 -10.00
C LEU A 80 -10.71 -7.48 -11.53
N ASN A 81 -11.72 -6.93 -12.23
CA ASN A 81 -11.59 -6.63 -13.66
C ASN A 81 -10.69 -5.41 -13.90
N GLY A 82 -9.81 -5.48 -14.91
CA GLY A 82 -9.14 -4.34 -15.53
C GLY A 82 -8.12 -3.59 -14.66
N GLY A 83 -6.84 -3.99 -14.72
CA GLY A 83 -5.71 -3.18 -14.26
C GLY A 83 -5.59 -2.93 -12.75
N LYS A 84 -6.38 -3.62 -11.93
CA LYS A 84 -6.34 -3.57 -10.46
C LYS A 84 -5.51 -4.74 -9.93
N SER A 85 -4.83 -4.55 -8.80
CA SER A 85 -4.09 -5.61 -8.11
C SER A 85 -4.49 -5.69 -6.64
N MET A 86 -4.27 -6.85 -6.02
CA MET A 86 -4.59 -7.10 -4.62
C MET A 86 -3.38 -7.69 -3.92
N ASN A 87 -3.10 -7.19 -2.72
CA ASN A 87 -2.15 -7.80 -1.82
C ASN A 87 -2.90 -8.49 -0.69
N TYR A 88 -2.40 -9.65 -0.27
CA TYR A 88 -2.97 -10.42 0.83
C TYR A 88 -1.96 -10.47 1.98
N TRP A 89 -2.49 -10.48 3.19
CA TRP A 89 -1.76 -10.78 4.41
C TRP A 89 -2.63 -11.64 5.30
N ALA A 90 -2.04 -12.66 5.90
CA ALA A 90 -2.72 -13.58 6.80
C ALA A 90 -1.79 -13.93 7.96
N MET A 91 -2.38 -14.19 9.11
CA MET A 91 -1.67 -14.71 10.27
C MET A 91 -2.50 -15.79 10.94
N ILE A 92 -1.84 -16.71 11.63
CA ILE A 92 -2.51 -17.63 12.55
C ILE A 92 -2.86 -16.82 13.80
N THR A 93 -4.14 -16.78 14.16
CA THR A 93 -4.65 -16.00 15.29
C THR A 93 -3.97 -16.42 16.59
N THR A 94 -3.43 -15.46 17.32
CA THR A 94 -2.88 -15.65 18.68
C THR A 94 -3.98 -15.53 19.74
N ARG A 95 -3.73 -15.97 20.98
CA ARG A 95 -4.71 -15.86 22.09
C ARG A 95 -5.25 -14.43 22.30
N ASN A 96 -4.44 -13.43 21.95
CA ASN A 96 -4.86 -12.03 21.95
C ASN A 96 -5.05 -11.57 20.49
N PRO A 97 -6.23 -11.07 20.12
CA PRO A 97 -6.45 -10.46 18.81
C PRO A 97 -5.60 -9.19 18.68
N LEU A 98 -5.13 -8.91 17.46
CA LEU A 98 -4.44 -7.67 17.15
C LEU A 98 -5.45 -6.54 16.96
N THR A 99 -5.04 -5.31 17.24
CA THR A 99 -5.82 -4.13 16.85
C THR A 99 -5.73 -3.88 15.35
N ASP A 100 -6.68 -3.12 14.78
CA ASP A 100 -6.66 -2.77 13.35
C ASP A 100 -5.36 -2.04 12.95
N ALA A 101 -4.89 -1.12 13.80
CA ALA A 101 -3.63 -0.42 13.58
C ALA A 101 -2.43 -1.39 13.53
N GLU A 102 -2.39 -2.41 14.38
CA GLU A 102 -1.36 -3.43 14.35
C GLU A 102 -1.45 -4.33 13.12
N ILE A 103 -2.66 -4.70 12.71
CA ILE A 103 -2.91 -5.49 11.49
C ILE A 103 -2.40 -4.73 10.27
N ILE A 104 -2.82 -3.46 10.12
CA ILE A 104 -2.39 -2.58 9.02
C ILE A 104 -0.87 -2.48 8.98
N ARG A 105 -0.24 -2.17 10.11
CA ARG A 105 1.22 -2.02 10.20
C ARG A 105 1.94 -3.30 9.79
N ARG A 106 1.52 -4.46 10.34
CA ARG A 106 2.15 -5.75 10.04
C ARG A 106 1.95 -6.18 8.59
N ALA A 107 0.77 -5.93 8.01
CA ALA A 107 0.49 -6.21 6.61
C ALA A 107 1.39 -5.39 5.68
N VAL A 108 1.43 -4.06 5.87
CA VAL A 108 2.27 -3.15 5.06
C VAL A 108 3.76 -3.48 5.21
N ASP A 109 4.23 -3.75 6.43
CA ASP A 109 5.61 -4.19 6.66
C ASP A 109 5.92 -5.49 5.92
N SER A 110 5.00 -6.47 5.95
CA SER A 110 5.20 -7.74 5.25
C SER A 110 5.38 -7.57 3.75
N TRP A 111 4.68 -6.62 3.13
CA TRP A 111 4.79 -6.33 1.70
C TRP A 111 6.08 -5.57 1.34
N ARG A 112 6.69 -4.88 2.32
CA ARG A 112 7.99 -4.23 2.17
C ARG A 112 9.16 -5.21 2.26
N ILE A 113 9.10 -6.21 3.15
CA ILE A 113 10.23 -7.13 3.42
C ILE A 113 10.91 -7.71 2.16
N PRO A 114 10.17 -8.16 1.12
CA PRO A 114 10.80 -8.74 -0.06
C PRO A 114 11.83 -7.82 -0.75
N VAL A 115 11.57 -6.51 -0.84
CA VAL A 115 12.53 -5.59 -1.49
C VAL A 115 13.81 -5.41 -0.66
N ILE A 116 13.72 -5.58 0.65
CA ILE A 116 14.88 -5.53 1.55
C ILE A 116 15.76 -6.75 1.32
N ASN A 117 15.15 -7.92 1.18
CA ASN A 117 15.86 -9.20 1.07
C ASN A 117 16.40 -9.49 -0.33
N TYR A 118 15.64 -9.14 -1.37
CA TYR A 118 15.98 -9.47 -2.76
C TYR A 118 16.49 -8.28 -3.57
N GLY A 119 16.26 -7.05 -3.07
CA GLY A 119 16.64 -5.83 -3.74
C GLY A 119 15.77 -5.52 -4.96
N LEU A 120 15.87 -4.28 -5.42
CA LEU A 120 15.41 -3.87 -6.74
C LEU A 120 16.64 -3.44 -7.54
N ARG A 121 16.67 -3.77 -8.83
CA ARG A 121 17.76 -3.32 -9.71
C ARG A 121 17.67 -1.82 -9.93
N ALA A 122 18.80 -1.22 -10.35
CA ALA A 122 18.88 0.22 -10.60
C ALA A 122 17.92 0.73 -11.70
N ASP A 123 17.48 -0.14 -12.61
CA ASP A 123 16.48 0.17 -13.64
C ASP A 123 15.04 0.22 -13.09
N ALA A 124 14.84 -0.15 -11.82
CA ALA A 124 13.55 -0.24 -11.15
C ALA A 124 12.50 -1.09 -11.89
N VAL A 125 12.92 -1.99 -12.78
CA VAL A 125 12.00 -2.83 -13.56
C VAL A 125 11.58 -4.04 -12.73
N TYR A 126 10.27 -4.24 -12.61
CA TYR A 126 9.70 -5.41 -11.98
C TYR A 126 9.93 -6.66 -12.84
N ARG A 127 10.69 -7.62 -12.30
CA ARG A 127 10.99 -8.92 -12.96
C ARG A 127 10.87 -10.12 -12.02
N ASP A 128 10.86 -9.88 -10.72
CA ASP A 128 10.88 -10.91 -9.69
C ASP A 128 9.52 -10.98 -9.01
N LYS A 129 8.83 -12.11 -9.17
CA LYS A 129 7.49 -12.33 -8.59
C LYS A 129 7.46 -12.20 -7.06
N ARG A 130 8.59 -12.39 -6.37
CA ARG A 130 8.68 -12.20 -4.91
C ARG A 130 8.49 -10.75 -4.51
N LEU A 131 8.67 -9.81 -5.44
CA LEU A 131 8.49 -8.37 -5.24
C LEU A 131 7.08 -7.90 -5.59
N GLU A 132 6.15 -8.79 -5.95
CA GLU A 132 4.81 -8.40 -6.43
C GLU A 132 4.08 -7.49 -5.46
N ALA A 133 4.03 -7.88 -4.18
CA ALA A 133 3.34 -7.10 -3.14
C ALA A 133 3.97 -5.72 -2.96
N PHE A 134 5.31 -5.65 -2.97
CA PHE A 134 6.04 -4.38 -2.94
C PHE A 134 5.71 -3.53 -4.17
N ALA A 135 5.79 -4.12 -5.36
CA ALA A 135 5.56 -3.45 -6.63
C ALA A 135 4.15 -2.87 -6.72
N ASN A 136 3.13 -3.59 -6.25
CA ASN A 136 1.75 -3.10 -6.18
C ASN A 136 1.64 -1.82 -5.33
N VAL A 137 2.29 -1.78 -4.17
CA VAL A 137 2.24 -0.62 -3.25
C VAL A 137 3.11 0.54 -3.74
N SER A 138 4.27 0.26 -4.34
CA SER A 138 5.23 1.28 -4.80
C SER A 138 5.05 1.71 -6.26
N CYS A 139 4.03 1.19 -6.95
CA CYS A 139 3.81 1.44 -8.37
C CYS A 139 3.56 2.93 -8.66
N LYS A 140 4.24 3.47 -9.66
CA LYS A 140 3.86 4.74 -10.29
C LYS A 140 2.83 4.43 -11.36
N LEU A 141 1.78 5.24 -11.52
CA LEU A 141 0.70 5.02 -12.51
C LEU A 141 1.18 4.68 -13.94
N HIS A 142 2.41 5.02 -14.32
CA HIS A 142 3.00 4.71 -15.63
C HIS A 142 3.56 3.28 -15.81
N PHE A 143 3.74 2.48 -14.75
CA PHE A 143 4.29 1.12 -14.86
C PHE A 143 3.34 0.11 -15.50
N PHE A 144 2.04 0.44 -15.59
CA PHE A 144 1.03 -0.43 -16.19
C PHE A 144 1.18 -0.63 -17.70
N LYS A 145 1.92 0.23 -18.42
CA LYS A 145 2.17 0.01 -19.86
C LYS A 145 3.07 -1.19 -20.17
N HIS A 146 3.84 -1.68 -19.21
CA HIS A 146 4.71 -2.86 -19.42
C HIS A 146 4.25 -4.13 -18.70
N LEU A 147 3.33 -4.05 -17.74
CA LEU A 147 2.78 -5.23 -17.07
C LEU A 147 1.85 -6.05 -17.99
N TYR A 148 1.21 -5.41 -18.98
CA TYR A 148 0.37 -6.10 -19.96
C TYR A 148 1.14 -7.01 -20.92
N TRP A 149 2.45 -6.82 -21.10
CA TRP A 149 3.23 -7.64 -22.04
C TRP A 149 3.71 -8.98 -21.45
N LEU A 150 3.75 -9.09 -20.12
CA LEU A 150 4.28 -10.26 -19.43
C LEU A 150 3.22 -11.30 -19.03
N LEU A 151 1.93 -10.96 -19.13
CA LEU A 151 0.83 -11.90 -18.88
C LEU A 151 0.26 -12.53 -20.16
N ASP A 152 0.59 -12.01 -21.34
CA ASP A 152 0.15 -12.57 -22.64
C ASP A 152 1.11 -13.64 -23.23
N ASN A 153 2.28 -13.88 -22.62
CA ASN A 153 3.26 -14.86 -23.11
C ASN A 153 3.32 -16.19 -22.32
N TYR A 154 2.31 -16.48 -21.51
CA TYR A 154 2.16 -17.78 -20.81
C TYR A 154 0.78 -18.41 -21.06
N ARG A 155 0.43 -18.54 -22.34
CA ARG A 155 -0.53 -19.55 -22.81
C ARG A 155 0.16 -20.46 -23.82
#